data_AF-F0ZEV2-F1
#
_entry.id   AF-F0ZEV2-F1
#
_cell.length_a   1.000
_cell.length_b   1.000
_cell.length_c   1.000
_cell.angle_alpha   90.00
_cell.angle_beta   90.00
_cell.angle_gamma   90.00
#
_symmetry.space_group_name_H-M   'P 1'
#
loop_
_entity.id
_entity.type
_entity.pdbx_description
1 polymer ?
#
loop_
_entity_poly.entity_id
_entity_poly.type
_entity_poly.pdbx_seq_one_letter_code
_entity_poly.pdbx_strand_id
1 'polypeptide(L)'
;MKNTIIFFIFLILLIGTNSESCGKRSYHWEYQNWGECTGECGVQYRRVDCVSCDGTISDSSMCSNIPKEMDSQPCNPIFTWETSEWRNVGRCRGGCIRRRCNFERDIYCKKCGVNAPIYECDGVAGVKPPTHKRDRKLKLIKQK
;
A
#
# COMPACT_ATOMS: atom_id res chain seq x y z
N MET A 1 49.24 7.35 -37.01
CA MET A 1 49.38 6.16 -36.14
C MET A 1 50.13 6.54 -34.87
N LYS A 2 49.41 6.99 -33.84
CA LYS A 2 49.87 7.33 -32.47
C LYS A 2 48.78 8.26 -31.92
N ASN A 3 47.56 7.76 -31.71
CA ASN A 3 46.51 8.51 -31.00
C ASN A 3 45.26 7.68 -30.65
N THR A 4 45.15 6.43 -31.12
CA THR A 4 44.02 5.56 -30.75
C THR A 4 44.27 4.75 -29.49
N ILE A 5 45.52 4.61 -29.04
CA ILE A 5 45.88 3.74 -27.90
C ILE A 5 45.71 4.46 -26.54
N ILE A 6 45.77 5.80 -26.51
CA ILE A 6 45.68 6.58 -25.26
C ILE A 6 44.24 6.63 -24.72
N PHE A 7 43.22 6.55 -25.59
CA PHE A 7 41.81 6.53 -25.19
C PHE A 7 41.38 5.21 -24.52
N PHE A 8 42.01 4.08 -24.87
CA PHE A 8 41.65 2.78 -24.30
C PHE A 8 42.24 2.55 -22.90
N ILE A 9 43.31 3.27 -22.53
CA ILE A 9 43.95 3.11 -21.22
C ILE A 9 43.26 3.98 -20.15
N PHE A 10 42.59 5.08 -20.55
CA PHE A 10 41.94 6.00 -19.62
C PHE A 10 40.46 5.70 -19.28
N LEU A 11 39.80 4.76 -19.97
CA LEU A 11 38.41 4.38 -19.64
C LEU A 11 38.28 3.10 -18.79
N ILE A 12 39.38 2.38 -18.56
CA ILE A 12 39.40 1.17 -17.70
C ILE A 12 39.71 1.54 -16.23
N LEU A 13 39.98 2.83 -15.93
CA LEU A 13 40.36 3.29 -14.58
C LEU A 13 39.30 4.13 -13.84
N LEU A 14 38.05 4.20 -14.34
CA LEU A 14 36.93 4.88 -13.65
C LEU A 14 35.77 3.95 -13.27
N ILE A 15 36.00 2.64 -13.25
CA ILE A 15 35.22 1.76 -12.37
C ILE A 15 36.12 1.44 -11.17
N GLY A 16 36.53 2.50 -10.47
CA GLY A 16 36.91 2.35 -9.08
C GLY A 16 35.67 1.86 -8.37
N THR A 17 35.54 0.56 -8.18
CA THR A 17 34.64 0.02 -7.19
C THR A 17 35.06 0.66 -5.87
N ASN A 18 34.32 1.66 -5.41
CA ASN A 18 34.33 2.04 -4.01
C ASN A 18 33.74 0.86 -3.23
N SER A 19 34.50 -0.24 -3.15
CA SER A 19 34.26 -1.23 -2.13
C SER A 19 34.80 -0.59 -0.87
N GLU A 20 33.94 0.10 -0.14
CA GLU A 20 34.17 0.26 1.28
C GLU A 20 34.34 -1.16 1.82
N SER A 21 35.59 -1.57 2.04
CA SER A 21 35.89 -2.89 2.55
C SER A 21 35.32 -2.94 3.95
N CYS A 22 34.16 -3.56 4.09
CA CYS A 22 33.51 -3.80 5.36
C CYS A 22 34.52 -4.52 6.27
N GLY A 23 34.86 -3.92 7.43
CA GLY A 23 35.90 -4.43 8.31
C GLY A 23 35.58 -5.87 8.73
N LYS A 24 36.58 -6.76 8.79
CA LYS A 24 36.48 -8.24 8.92
C LYS A 24 35.58 -8.82 10.04
N ARG A 25 34.91 -7.99 10.84
CA ARG A 25 33.93 -8.35 11.90
C ARG A 25 32.66 -7.48 11.88
N SER A 26 32.39 -6.79 10.78
CA SER A 26 31.16 -6.03 10.63
C SER A 26 30.06 -6.94 10.09
N TYR A 27 28.87 -6.74 10.63
CA TYR A 27 27.66 -7.51 10.33
C TYR A 27 26.56 -6.55 9.91
N HIS A 28 25.61 -7.02 9.12
CA HIS A 28 24.41 -6.27 8.77
C HIS A 28 23.24 -7.22 8.51
N TRP A 29 22.03 -6.66 8.56
CA TRP A 29 20.84 -7.38 8.14
C TRP A 29 20.76 -7.40 6.62
N GLU A 30 20.68 -8.59 6.03
CA GLU A 30 20.36 -8.79 4.62
C GLU A 30 18.91 -9.23 4.50
N TYR A 31 18.17 -8.53 3.64
CA TYR A 31 16.74 -8.76 3.42
C TYR A 31 16.52 -9.42 2.07
N GLN A 32 15.93 -10.61 2.10
CA GLN A 32 15.50 -11.26 0.88
C GLN A 32 14.31 -10.54 0.26
N ASN A 33 13.98 -10.90 -0.98
CA ASN A 33 12.75 -10.45 -1.61
C ASN A 33 11.54 -10.84 -0.76
N TRP A 34 10.49 -10.02 -0.82
CA TRP A 34 9.21 -10.36 -0.25
C TRP A 34 8.69 -11.66 -0.87
N GLY A 35 8.25 -12.57 0.00
CA GLY A 35 7.53 -13.76 -0.43
C GLY A 35 6.13 -13.43 -0.93
N GLU A 36 5.39 -14.47 -1.28
CA GLU A 36 4.01 -14.32 -1.74
C GLU A 36 3.09 -13.80 -0.63
N CYS A 37 2.04 -13.11 -1.04
CA CYS A 37 1.04 -12.59 -0.14
C CYS A 37 0.16 -13.71 0.43
N THR A 38 -0.09 -13.70 1.73
CA THR A 38 -1.01 -14.64 2.37
C THR A 38 -2.48 -14.25 2.13
N GLY A 39 -2.94 -14.45 0.90
CA GLY A 39 -4.33 -14.25 0.48
C GLY A 39 -4.65 -12.86 -0.07
N GLU A 40 -5.95 -12.56 -0.18
CA GLU A 40 -6.46 -11.36 -0.86
C GLU A 40 -6.45 -10.10 0.03
N CYS A 41 -6.13 -10.22 1.31
CA CYS A 41 -5.93 -9.11 2.24
C CYS A 41 -4.93 -9.59 3.30
N GLY A 42 -3.73 -9.87 2.81
CA GLY A 42 -2.76 -10.70 3.49
C GLY A 42 -1.58 -9.93 4.05
N VAL A 43 -0.65 -10.73 4.57
CA VAL A 43 0.68 -10.31 4.97
C VAL A 43 1.69 -11.10 4.15
N GLN A 44 2.70 -10.43 3.63
CA GLN A 44 3.85 -11.09 3.03
C GLN A 44 5.03 -10.96 3.97
N TYR A 45 5.89 -11.98 3.94
CA TYR A 45 7.06 -12.10 4.79
C TYR A 45 8.30 -12.12 3.93
N ARG A 46 9.41 -11.62 4.46
CA ARG A 46 10.73 -11.78 3.85
C ARG A 46 11.67 -12.43 4.85
N ARG A 47 12.55 -13.29 4.35
CA ARG A 47 13.64 -13.82 5.16
C ARG A 47 14.64 -12.70 5.44
N VAL A 48 15.12 -12.64 6.68
CA VAL A 48 16.12 -11.67 7.12
C VAL A 48 17.25 -12.44 7.78
N ASP A 49 18.44 -12.30 7.22
CA ASP A 49 19.63 -12.99 7.69
C ASP A 49 20.63 -11.96 8.22
N CYS A 50 21.37 -12.33 9.27
CA CYS A 50 22.54 -11.57 9.67
C CYS A 50 23.72 -12.04 8.83
N VAL A 51 24.36 -11.14 8.10
CA VAL A 51 25.49 -11.50 7.22
C VAL A 51 26.73 -10.73 7.62
N SER A 52 27.87 -11.41 7.58
CA SER A 52 29.18 -10.77 7.71
C SER A 52 29.58 -10.07 6.41
N CYS A 53 30.57 -9.19 6.49
CA CYS A 53 31.13 -8.47 5.35
C CYS A 53 31.57 -9.34 4.16
N ASP A 54 31.93 -10.60 4.40
CA ASP A 54 32.33 -11.55 3.37
C ASP A 54 31.14 -12.28 2.72
N GLY A 55 29.91 -11.92 3.10
CA GLY A 55 28.67 -12.52 2.60
C GLY A 55 28.24 -13.80 3.34
N THR A 56 28.94 -14.19 4.40
CA THR A 56 28.59 -15.41 5.14
C THR A 56 27.39 -15.15 6.07
N ILE A 57 26.37 -16.00 5.96
CA ILE A 57 25.25 -15.99 6.91
C ILE A 57 25.76 -16.40 8.30
N SER A 58 25.50 -15.54 9.26
CA SER A 58 25.91 -15.66 10.66
C SER A 58 24.68 -15.76 11.57
N ASP A 59 24.92 -16.08 12.84
CA ASP A 59 23.87 -16.09 13.85
C ASP A 59 23.24 -14.68 14.02
N SER A 60 21.92 -14.62 14.17
CA SER A 60 21.19 -13.35 14.27
C SER A 60 21.67 -12.48 15.44
N SER A 61 22.23 -13.08 16.49
CA SER A 61 22.80 -12.38 17.64
C SER A 61 23.97 -11.45 17.27
N MET A 62 24.70 -11.73 16.19
CA MET A 62 25.79 -10.87 15.70
C MET A 62 25.27 -9.51 15.20
N CYS A 63 24.02 -9.46 14.75
CA CYS A 63 23.33 -8.24 14.33
C CYS A 63 22.38 -7.67 15.41
N SER A 64 22.38 -8.20 16.64
CA SER A 64 21.43 -7.80 17.69
C SER A 64 21.47 -6.32 18.06
N ASN A 65 22.63 -5.68 17.92
CA ASN A 65 22.81 -4.24 18.19
C ASN A 65 22.43 -3.35 16.98
N ILE A 66 22.07 -3.95 15.85
CA ILE A 66 21.71 -3.26 14.61
C ILE A 66 20.18 -3.22 14.52
N PRO A 67 19.56 -2.04 14.35
CA PRO A 67 18.12 -1.94 14.17
C PRO A 67 17.65 -2.83 13.02
N LYS A 68 16.73 -3.75 13.31
CA LYS A 68 16.12 -4.63 12.31
C LYS A 68 14.88 -3.96 11.74
N GLU A 69 14.84 -3.75 10.43
CA GLU A 69 13.62 -3.38 9.72
C GLU A 69 12.57 -4.50 9.76
N MET A 70 11.35 -4.18 9.30
CA MET A 70 10.24 -5.12 9.25
C MET A 70 10.54 -6.32 8.32
N ASP A 71 10.22 -7.50 8.82
CA ASP A 71 10.27 -8.79 8.09
C ASP A 71 8.87 -9.24 7.62
N SER A 72 7.85 -8.41 7.87
CA SER A 72 6.48 -8.61 7.41
C SER A 72 5.87 -7.27 6.97
N GLN A 73 5.01 -7.31 5.95
CA GLN A 73 4.22 -6.14 5.54
C GLN A 73 2.86 -6.54 4.95
N PRO A 74 1.83 -5.69 5.05
CA PRO A 74 0.56 -5.93 4.38
C PRO A 74 0.74 -5.97 2.86
N CYS A 75 -0.06 -6.80 2.20
CA CYS A 75 -0.04 -6.98 0.76
C CYS A 75 -1.46 -7.20 0.22
N ASN A 76 -1.64 -6.98 -1.08
CA ASN A 76 -2.93 -7.09 -1.78
C ASN A 76 -4.08 -6.37 -1.05
N PRO A 77 -3.97 -5.07 -0.69
CA PRO A 77 -5.06 -4.41 0.01
C PRO A 77 -6.32 -4.33 -0.88
N ILE A 78 -7.44 -4.89 -0.42
CA ILE A 78 -8.75 -4.68 -1.02
C ILE A 78 -9.36 -3.40 -0.46
N PHE A 79 -9.86 -2.55 -1.35
CA PHE A 79 -10.58 -1.34 -0.98
C PHE A 79 -12.04 -1.43 -1.43
N THR A 80 -12.97 -1.13 -0.53
CA THR A 80 -14.40 -1.16 -0.81
C THR A 80 -15.12 0.06 -0.24
N TRP A 81 -16.06 0.60 -1.01
CA TRP A 81 -16.99 1.61 -0.54
C TRP A 81 -18.18 0.96 0.16
N GLU A 82 -18.47 1.39 1.39
CA GLU A 82 -19.71 1.08 2.09
C GLU A 82 -20.53 2.35 2.32
N THR A 83 -21.85 2.20 2.46
CA THR A 83 -22.74 3.35 2.64
C THR A 83 -23.76 3.10 3.72
N SER A 84 -24.11 4.14 4.48
CA SER A 84 -25.26 4.09 5.38
C SER A 84 -26.58 4.01 4.60
N GLU A 85 -27.65 3.74 5.34
CA GLU A 85 -29.01 3.96 4.84
C GLU A 85 -29.24 5.43 4.48
N TRP A 86 -30.13 5.65 3.51
CA TRP A 86 -30.56 6.98 3.11
C TRP A 86 -31.43 7.63 4.18
N ARG A 87 -31.06 8.84 4.61
CA ARG A 87 -31.78 9.67 5.57
C ARG A 87 -32.48 10.81 4.85
N ASN A 88 -33.75 11.04 5.12
CA ASN A 88 -34.48 12.18 4.58
C ASN A 88 -34.04 13.46 5.31
N VAL A 89 -33.52 14.42 4.55
CA VAL A 89 -33.02 15.69 5.08
C VAL A 89 -33.96 16.82 4.66
N GLY A 90 -34.84 17.17 5.59
CA GLY A 90 -35.77 18.30 5.47
C GLY A 90 -37.17 17.91 4.98
N ARG A 91 -37.95 18.95 4.66
CA ARG A 91 -39.32 18.74 4.16
C ARG A 91 -39.31 18.38 2.69
N CYS A 92 -40.07 17.35 2.34
CA CYS A 92 -40.34 17.04 0.95
C CYS A 92 -41.12 18.19 0.29
N ARG A 93 -40.70 18.58 -0.91
CA ARG A 93 -41.32 19.66 -1.70
C ARG A 93 -42.16 19.09 -2.82
N GLY A 94 -43.26 19.77 -3.15
CA GLY A 94 -44.20 19.39 -4.22
C GLY A 94 -45.61 19.10 -3.72
N GLY A 95 -46.56 18.99 -4.66
CA GLY A 95 -47.96 18.66 -4.36
C GLY A 95 -48.15 17.19 -3.94
N CYS A 96 -49.35 16.84 -3.49
CA CYS A 96 -49.69 15.55 -2.86
C CYS A 96 -49.22 14.31 -3.65
N ILE A 97 -49.16 14.38 -4.99
CA ILE A 97 -48.86 13.26 -5.88
C ILE A 97 -47.38 13.23 -6.34
N ARG A 98 -46.65 14.35 -6.27
CA ARG A 98 -45.27 14.48 -6.77
C ARG A 98 -44.31 15.06 -5.73
N ARG A 99 -44.49 14.69 -4.45
CA ARG A 99 -43.56 15.09 -3.39
C ARG A 99 -42.19 14.45 -3.60
N ARG A 100 -41.17 15.28 -3.80
CA ARG A 100 -39.76 14.88 -3.84
C ARG A 100 -39.09 15.25 -2.52
N CYS A 101 -38.29 14.34 -1.99
CA CYS A 101 -37.52 14.53 -0.79
C CYS A 101 -36.03 14.52 -1.15
N ASN A 102 -35.25 15.29 -0.40
CA ASN A 102 -33.81 15.20 -0.45
C ASN A 102 -33.36 14.13 0.55
N PHE A 103 -32.40 13.32 0.15
CA PHE A 103 -31.82 12.30 0.99
C PHE A 103 -30.32 12.44 1.02
N GLU A 104 -29.76 12.19 2.20
CA GLU A 104 -28.33 12.13 2.45
C GLU A 104 -27.96 10.76 3.01
N ARG A 105 -26.73 10.31 2.76
CA ARG A 105 -26.16 9.15 3.41
C ARG A 105 -24.67 9.36 3.62
N ASP A 106 -24.15 8.64 4.59
CA ASP A 106 -22.74 8.61 4.89
C ASP A 106 -22.06 7.53 4.03
N ILE A 107 -20.81 7.78 3.67
CA ILE A 107 -19.95 6.85 2.92
C ILE A 107 -18.73 6.50 3.76
N TYR A 108 -18.30 5.26 3.69
CA TYR A 108 -17.17 4.73 4.44
C TYR A 108 -16.20 4.06 3.46
N CYS A 109 -14.91 4.35 3.62
CA CYS A 109 -13.88 3.56 2.95
C CYS A 109 -13.51 2.38 3.85
N LYS A 110 -13.46 1.20 3.26
CA LYS A 110 -12.96 -0.01 3.91
C LYS A 110 -11.69 -0.46 3.24
N LYS A 111 -10.64 -0.68 4.03
CA LYS A 111 -9.41 -1.36 3.61
C LYS A 111 -9.40 -2.71 4.30
N CYS A 112 -9.48 -3.79 3.52
CA CYS A 112 -9.60 -5.14 4.04
C CYS A 112 -10.73 -5.29 5.07
N GLY A 113 -11.89 -4.67 4.81
CA GLY A 113 -13.07 -4.68 5.68
C GLY A 113 -13.00 -3.75 6.91
N VAL A 114 -11.84 -3.13 7.17
CA VAL A 114 -11.65 -2.20 8.30
C VAL A 114 -11.85 -0.76 7.83
N ASN A 115 -12.44 0.09 8.67
CA ASN A 115 -12.57 1.52 8.36
C ASN A 115 -11.21 2.15 8.10
N ALA A 116 -11.09 2.83 6.96
CA ALA A 116 -9.93 3.59 6.56
C ALA A 116 -10.32 5.05 6.28
N PRO A 117 -9.35 5.98 6.27
CA PRO A 117 -9.56 7.33 5.77
C PRO A 117 -10.21 7.33 4.38
N ILE A 118 -11.16 8.24 4.14
CA ILE A 118 -11.99 8.24 2.93
C ILE A 118 -11.17 8.28 1.63
N TYR A 119 -10.03 8.96 1.66
CA TYR A 119 -9.16 9.14 0.49
C TYR A 119 -8.44 7.85 0.06
N GLU A 120 -8.33 6.84 0.94
CA GLU A 120 -7.65 5.58 0.59
C GLU A 120 -8.40 4.77 -0.47
N CYS A 121 -9.72 4.96 -0.59
CA CYS A 121 -10.55 4.26 -1.56
C CYS A 121 -10.63 4.99 -2.92
N ASP A 122 -10.13 6.23 -3.01
CA ASP A 122 -10.25 7.03 -4.22
C ASP A 122 -9.38 6.43 -5.36
N GLY A 123 -10.01 6.10 -6.49
CA GLY A 123 -9.34 5.52 -7.66
C GLY A 123 -9.06 4.02 -7.58
N VAL A 124 -9.25 3.38 -6.42
CA VAL A 124 -8.95 1.95 -6.21
C VAL A 124 -10.16 1.10 -5.83
N ALA A 125 -11.16 1.67 -5.15
CA ALA A 125 -12.37 0.96 -4.71
C ALA A 125 -13.53 1.04 -5.72
N GLY A 126 -13.23 1.35 -6.98
CA GLY A 126 -14.24 1.63 -8.00
C GLY A 126 -14.93 2.99 -7.83
N VAL A 127 -16.16 3.11 -8.34
CA VAL A 127 -16.88 4.40 -8.38
C VAL A 127 -17.34 4.82 -6.98
N LYS A 128 -16.95 6.04 -6.59
CA LYS A 128 -17.35 6.64 -5.32
C LYS A 128 -18.87 6.82 -5.24
N PRO A 129 -19.56 6.27 -4.22
CA PRO A 129 -21.00 6.38 -4.12
C PRO A 129 -21.48 7.82 -3.89
N PRO A 130 -22.66 8.22 -4.40
CA PRO A 130 -23.23 9.52 -4.12
C PRO A 130 -23.67 9.63 -2.66
N THR A 131 -23.40 10.78 -2.04
CA THR A 131 -23.82 11.13 -0.68
C THR A 131 -25.18 11.82 -0.63
N HIS A 132 -25.65 12.34 -1.76
CA HIS A 132 -26.91 13.08 -1.86
C HIS A 132 -27.75 12.54 -3.01
N LYS A 133 -29.07 12.48 -2.83
CA LYS A 133 -30.03 12.24 -3.93
C LYS A 133 -31.34 12.97 -3.69
N ARG A 134 -32.11 13.16 -4.76
CA ARG A 134 -33.49 13.67 -4.70
C ARG A 134 -34.44 12.66 -5.33
N ASP A 135 -35.38 12.14 -4.55
CA ASP A 135 -36.28 11.09 -5.01
C ASP A 135 -37.70 11.26 -4.46
N ARG A 136 -38.68 10.58 -5.06
CA ARG A 136 -40.04 10.46 -4.49
C ARG A 136 -39.95 9.66 -3.19
N LYS A 137 -40.82 9.96 -2.22
CA LYS A 137 -40.96 9.15 -0.99
C LYS A 137 -41.59 7.80 -1.34
N LEU A 138 -40.85 6.93 -2.00
CA LEU A 138 -41.22 5.54 -2.23
C LEU A 138 -40.82 4.75 -0.98
N LYS A 139 -41.72 3.88 -0.50
CA LYS A 139 -41.39 2.85 0.49
C LYS A 139 -40.13 2.15 -0.01
N LEU A 140 -39.10 2.11 0.83
CA LEU A 140 -37.86 1.36 0.61
C LEU A 140 -38.23 -0.07 0.19
N ILE A 141 -38.22 -0.37 -1.11
CA ILE A 141 -38.11 -1.75 -1.57
C ILE A 141 -36.63 -2.04 -1.41
N LYS A 142 -36.31 -2.79 -0.36
CA LYS A 142 -35.00 -3.43 -0.19
C LYS A 142 -34.69 -4.17 -1.50
N GLN A 143 -33.66 -3.72 -2.23
CA GLN A 143 -33.07 -4.55 -3.26
C GLN A 143 -32.42 -5.73 -2.54
N LYS A 144 -32.94 -6.92 -2.85
CA LYS A 144 -32.47 -8.21 -2.37
C LYS A 144 -31.34 -8.70 -3.26
#